data_AF-A0A9D5KGU7-F1
#
_entry.id   AF-A0A9D5KGU7-F1
#
_cell.length_a   1.000
_cell.length_b   1.000
_cell.length_c   1.000
_cell.angle_alpha   90.00
_cell.angle_beta   90.00
_cell.angle_gamma   90.00
#
_symmetry.space_group_name_H-M   'P 1'
#
loop_
_entity.id
_entity.type
_entity.pdbx_description
1 polymer ?
#
loop_
_entity_poly.entity_id
_entity_poly.type
_entity_poly.pdbx_seq_one_letter_code
_entity_poly.pdbx_strand_id
1 'polypeptide(L)'
;MRSSISKRYKGYLKQKVRPLAAIDCAFTSTPEGGDDRVNVWQGRDGTWHARRPDFECAWRGCTGRARIYRSVFAFDGMLRVMLATRALENRKALMHAAAAASGSKGFAFPGRSGSGKTTVTGLVRGLRVLNDEIVCLEADGRRPRVWATPFWGEMGTGPAAPKPYDLARILFLKKGAGAPACTRIDKQEALVRVMQCMCSFGKETALAARALEVARSLVERVPAFELHFGKDTDVATTVAAR
;
A
#
# COMPACT_ATOMS: atom_id res chain seq x y z
N MET A 1 -9.05 14.47 -18.06
CA MET A 1 -8.65 13.12 -17.59
C MET A 1 -7.18 12.79 -17.82
N ARG A 2 -6.68 12.73 -19.07
CA ARG A 2 -5.25 12.41 -19.34
C ARG A 2 -4.28 13.36 -18.62
N SER A 3 -4.57 14.65 -18.59
CA SER A 3 -3.81 15.66 -17.83
C SER A 3 -3.81 15.40 -16.32
N SER A 4 -4.97 15.06 -15.75
CA SER A 4 -5.13 14.74 -14.32
C SER A 4 -4.37 13.47 -13.91
N ILE A 5 -4.44 12.41 -14.72
CA ILE A 5 -3.64 11.18 -14.52
C ILE A 5 -2.16 11.51 -14.65
N SER A 6 -1.77 12.25 -15.70
CA SER A 6 -0.37 12.61 -15.91
C SER A 6 0.20 13.44 -14.75
N LYS A 7 -0.59 14.34 -14.18
CA LYS A 7 -0.22 15.10 -12.98
C LYS A 7 -0.07 14.17 -11.77
N ARG A 8 -1.04 13.28 -11.50
CA ARG A 8 -1.04 12.38 -10.33
C ARG A 8 0.09 11.35 -10.38
N TYR A 9 0.40 10.81 -11.55
CA TYR A 9 1.40 9.75 -11.72
C TYR A 9 2.71 10.26 -12.35
N LYS A 10 2.96 11.59 -12.39
CA LYS A 10 4.12 12.19 -13.08
C LYS A 10 5.45 11.51 -12.76
N GLY A 11 5.70 11.19 -11.48
CA GLY A 11 6.93 10.51 -11.05
C GLY A 11 7.05 9.05 -11.49
N TYR A 12 5.94 8.41 -11.86
CA TYR A 12 5.85 7.00 -12.22
C TYR A 12 5.72 6.78 -13.74
N LEU A 13 5.37 7.83 -14.50
CA LEU A 13 5.29 7.76 -15.96
C LEU A 13 6.69 7.81 -16.58
N LYS A 14 7.04 6.79 -17.37
CA LYS A 14 8.28 6.72 -18.13
C LYS A 14 7.97 6.48 -19.61
N GLN A 15 8.63 7.21 -20.50
CA GLN A 15 8.33 7.17 -21.94
C GLN A 15 8.88 5.92 -22.67
N LYS A 16 9.90 5.24 -22.12
CA LYS A 16 10.53 4.06 -22.73
C LYS A 16 10.80 2.98 -21.68
N VAL A 17 9.87 2.03 -21.57
CA VAL A 17 10.01 0.84 -20.74
C VAL A 17 9.31 -0.31 -21.43
N ARG A 18 9.93 -1.50 -21.43
CA ARG A 18 9.23 -2.73 -21.81
C ARG A 18 8.22 -3.04 -20.69
N PRO A 19 6.90 -3.04 -20.97
CA PRO A 19 5.92 -3.27 -19.92
C PRO A 19 6.02 -4.70 -19.39
N LEU A 20 6.06 -4.85 -18.06
CA LEU A 20 5.88 -6.15 -17.41
C LEU A 20 4.42 -6.61 -17.44
N ALA A 21 3.49 -5.65 -17.55
CA ALA A 21 2.06 -5.87 -17.71
C ALA A 21 1.41 -4.74 -18.51
N ALA A 22 0.33 -5.03 -19.22
CA ALA A 22 -0.41 -4.11 -20.06
C ALA A 22 -1.92 -4.24 -19.81
N ILE A 23 -2.59 -3.11 -19.61
CA ILE A 23 -4.05 -3.05 -19.43
C ILE A 23 -4.61 -2.05 -20.44
N ASP A 24 -5.56 -2.49 -21.25
CA ASP A 24 -6.25 -1.61 -22.20
C ASP A 24 -7.44 -0.94 -21.51
N CYS A 25 -7.40 0.39 -21.40
CA CYS A 25 -8.42 1.18 -20.70
C CYS A 25 -9.33 1.92 -21.69
N ALA A 26 -10.64 1.64 -21.61
CA ALA A 26 -11.69 2.40 -22.28
C ALA A 26 -12.38 3.34 -21.28
N PHE A 27 -12.51 4.62 -21.64
CA PHE A 27 -13.00 5.66 -20.73
C PHE A 27 -14.42 6.14 -21.04
N THR A 28 -15.35 5.98 -20.10
CA THR A 28 -16.79 6.25 -20.25
C THR A 28 -17.22 7.58 -19.59
N SER A 29 -18.34 8.16 -20.05
CA SER A 29 -18.87 9.45 -19.58
C SER A 29 -19.97 9.36 -18.52
N THR A 30 -20.51 8.17 -18.26
CA THR A 30 -21.53 7.93 -17.24
C THR A 30 -21.06 6.79 -16.33
N PRO A 31 -21.11 6.95 -14.99
CA PRO A 31 -20.93 5.82 -14.09
C PRO A 31 -22.17 4.92 -14.17
N GLU A 32 -21.99 3.62 -13.98
CA GLU A 32 -23.12 2.73 -13.74
C GLU A 32 -23.61 3.03 -12.32
N GLY A 33 -24.85 3.48 -12.12
CA GLY A 33 -25.40 3.61 -10.77
C GLY A 33 -25.34 2.27 -10.02
N GLY A 34 -25.17 2.28 -8.69
CA GLY A 34 -25.11 1.03 -7.92
C GLY A 34 -24.39 1.16 -6.57
N ASP A 35 -24.08 0.01 -5.96
CA ASP A 35 -23.36 -0.11 -4.69
C ASP A 35 -21.87 0.24 -4.85
N ASP A 36 -21.38 1.24 -4.10
CA ASP A 36 -19.99 1.70 -4.12
C ASP A 36 -18.96 0.67 -3.64
N ARG A 37 -19.41 -0.49 -3.12
CA ARG A 37 -18.52 -1.59 -2.74
C ARG A 37 -17.86 -2.21 -3.97
N VAL A 38 -16.54 -2.33 -3.89
CA VAL A 38 -15.79 -3.11 -4.86
C VAL A 38 -16.08 -4.60 -4.66
N ASN A 39 -16.34 -5.30 -5.76
CA ASN A 39 -16.41 -6.76 -5.80
C ASN A 39 -15.24 -7.27 -6.62
N VAL A 40 -14.48 -8.24 -6.07
CA VAL A 40 -13.36 -8.90 -6.76
C VAL A 40 -13.56 -10.41 -6.66
N TRP A 41 -13.48 -11.10 -7.80
CA TRP A 41 -13.67 -12.54 -7.90
C TRP A 41 -12.79 -13.14 -9.01
N GLN A 42 -12.58 -14.44 -8.96
CA GLN A 42 -11.87 -15.17 -10.02
C GLN A 42 -12.84 -16.04 -10.81
N GLY A 43 -12.84 -15.89 -12.13
CA GLY A 43 -13.57 -16.78 -13.04
C GLY A 43 -12.97 -18.20 -13.03
N ARG A 44 -13.76 -19.19 -13.44
CA ARG A 44 -13.33 -20.61 -13.52
C ARG A 44 -12.13 -20.82 -14.43
N ASP A 45 -11.98 -19.95 -15.40
CA ASP A 45 -10.88 -19.97 -16.35
C ASP A 45 -9.57 -19.49 -15.69
N GLY A 46 -9.63 -18.79 -14.56
CA GLY A 46 -8.50 -18.19 -13.84
C GLY A 46 -8.35 -16.68 -14.04
N THR A 47 -9.28 -16.05 -14.77
CA THR A 47 -9.30 -14.60 -15.00
C THR A 47 -9.82 -13.89 -13.76
N TRP A 48 -9.11 -12.85 -13.31
CA TRP A 48 -9.58 -11.98 -12.25
C TRP A 48 -10.52 -10.93 -12.80
N HIS A 49 -11.56 -10.63 -12.04
CA HIS A 49 -12.51 -9.56 -12.32
C HIS A 49 -12.63 -8.66 -11.11
N ALA A 50 -12.78 -7.36 -11.35
CA ALA A 50 -13.17 -6.40 -10.33
C ALA A 50 -14.21 -5.41 -10.89
N ARG A 51 -15.24 -5.13 -10.08
CA ARG A 51 -16.31 -4.20 -10.44
C ARG A 51 -16.65 -3.26 -9.29
N ARG A 52 -16.84 -1.99 -9.63
CA ARG A 52 -17.39 -0.89 -8.82
C ARG A 52 -18.23 0.00 -9.77
N PRO A 53 -19.24 0.75 -9.31
CA PRO A 53 -20.04 1.68 -10.14
C PRO A 53 -19.27 2.51 -11.18
N ASP A 54 -18.04 2.91 -10.87
CA ASP A 54 -17.21 3.77 -11.71
C ASP A 54 -16.09 3.03 -12.47
N PHE A 55 -15.93 1.71 -12.31
CA PHE A 55 -15.04 0.91 -13.15
C PHE A 55 -15.39 -0.58 -13.17
N GLU A 56 -15.07 -1.23 -14.29
CA GLU A 56 -14.99 -2.68 -14.42
C GLU A 56 -13.63 -3.03 -15.02
N CYS A 57 -12.94 -4.03 -14.47
CA CYS A 57 -11.74 -4.54 -15.08
C CYS A 57 -11.64 -6.06 -14.97
N ALA A 58 -10.96 -6.65 -15.95
CA ALA A 58 -10.63 -8.06 -15.98
C ALA A 58 -9.17 -8.23 -16.42
N TRP A 59 -8.44 -9.12 -15.75
CA TRP A 59 -7.04 -9.39 -16.08
C TRP A 59 -6.67 -10.83 -15.80
N ARG A 60 -5.71 -11.32 -16.60
CA ARG A 60 -5.09 -12.64 -16.41
C ARG A 60 -3.62 -12.52 -16.76
N GLY A 61 -2.75 -13.13 -15.95
CA GLY A 61 -1.31 -13.06 -16.18
C GLY A 61 -0.85 -11.61 -16.17
N CYS A 62 -0.25 -11.12 -17.25
CA CYS A 62 0.24 -9.74 -17.35
C CYS A 62 -0.62 -8.84 -18.24
N THR A 63 -1.81 -9.29 -18.66
CA THR A 63 -2.66 -8.57 -19.61
C THR A 63 -4.07 -8.41 -19.06
N GLY A 64 -4.76 -7.35 -19.47
CA GLY A 64 -6.15 -7.14 -19.06
C GLY A 64 -6.80 -5.96 -19.77
N ARG A 65 -8.07 -5.74 -19.43
CA ARG A 65 -8.89 -4.64 -19.96
C ARG A 65 -9.67 -3.99 -18.84
N ALA A 66 -9.95 -2.71 -18.99
CA ALA A 66 -10.77 -1.95 -18.05
C ALA A 66 -11.71 -0.99 -18.78
N ARG A 67 -12.95 -0.89 -18.29
CA ARG A 67 -13.86 0.24 -18.56
C ARG A 67 -13.87 1.12 -17.32
N ILE A 68 -13.60 2.40 -17.49
CA ILE A 68 -13.38 3.31 -16.36
C ILE A 68 -14.17 4.60 -16.62
N TYR A 69 -14.98 5.03 -15.65
CA TYR A 69 -15.57 6.36 -15.67
C TYR A 69 -14.47 7.42 -15.76
N ARG A 70 -14.71 8.53 -16.47
CA ARG A 70 -13.73 9.59 -16.74
C ARG A 70 -13.35 10.43 -15.51
N SER A 71 -12.84 9.78 -14.47
CA SER A 71 -12.41 10.34 -13.20
C SER A 71 -11.03 9.81 -12.82
N VAL A 72 -10.17 10.67 -12.29
CA VAL A 72 -8.88 10.24 -11.73
C VAL A 72 -9.07 9.31 -10.52
N PHE A 73 -10.17 9.46 -9.78
CA PHE A 73 -10.51 8.62 -8.64
C PHE A 73 -10.96 7.22 -9.06
N ALA A 74 -11.69 7.10 -10.18
CA ALA A 74 -12.06 5.81 -10.75
C ALA A 74 -10.82 5.05 -11.24
N PHE A 75 -9.91 5.75 -11.93
CA PHE A 75 -8.62 5.17 -12.35
C PHE A 75 -7.76 4.74 -11.15
N ASP A 76 -7.66 5.58 -10.11
CA ASP A 76 -6.91 5.25 -8.89
C ASP A 76 -7.52 4.05 -8.17
N GLY A 77 -8.84 4.01 -8.04
CA GLY A 77 -9.58 2.89 -7.44
C GLY A 77 -9.33 1.58 -8.18
N MET A 78 -9.49 1.57 -9.50
CA MET A 78 -9.20 0.41 -10.34
C MET A 78 -7.75 -0.05 -10.16
N LEU A 79 -6.78 0.88 -10.21
CA LEU A 79 -5.37 0.54 -10.10
C LEU A 79 -5.02 -0.01 -8.72
N ARG A 80 -5.56 0.57 -7.65
CA ARG A 80 -5.40 0.08 -6.27
C ARG A 80 -5.92 -1.35 -6.13
N VAL A 81 -7.11 -1.64 -6.65
CA VAL A 81 -7.74 -2.96 -6.56
C VAL A 81 -6.93 -4.01 -7.34
N MET A 82 -6.55 -3.69 -8.58
CA MET A 82 -5.73 -4.58 -9.39
C MET A 82 -4.36 -4.85 -8.75
N LEU A 83 -3.68 -3.81 -8.27
CA LEU A 83 -2.37 -3.96 -7.62
C LEU A 83 -2.46 -4.70 -6.29
N ALA A 84 -3.51 -4.49 -5.50
CA ALA A 84 -3.74 -5.21 -4.25
C ALA A 84 -3.88 -6.72 -4.49
N THR A 85 -4.73 -7.11 -5.44
CA THR A 85 -4.91 -8.52 -5.79
C THR A 85 -3.61 -9.13 -6.33
N ARG A 86 -2.96 -8.46 -7.30
CA ARG A 86 -1.69 -8.94 -7.88
C ARG A 86 -0.56 -9.03 -6.87
N ALA A 87 -0.49 -8.11 -5.92
CA ALA A 87 0.52 -8.14 -4.87
C ALA A 87 0.40 -9.45 -4.07
N LEU A 88 -0.81 -9.82 -3.67
CA LEU A 88 -1.05 -11.08 -2.94
C LEU A 88 -0.64 -12.31 -3.75
N GLU A 89 -0.85 -12.33 -5.07
CA GLU A 89 -0.38 -13.43 -5.93
C GLU A 89 1.15 -13.54 -5.99
N ASN A 90 1.87 -12.45 -5.68
CA ASN A 90 3.32 -12.35 -5.73
C ASN A 90 3.94 -12.22 -4.33
N ARG A 91 3.27 -12.77 -3.30
CA ARG A 91 3.74 -12.78 -1.90
C ARG A 91 4.08 -11.36 -1.37
N LYS A 92 3.28 -10.38 -1.79
CA LYS A 92 3.31 -8.97 -1.39
C LYS A 92 1.95 -8.56 -0.85
N ALA A 93 1.87 -7.42 -0.18
CA ALA A 93 0.60 -6.82 0.24
C ALA A 93 0.65 -5.31 0.09
N LEU A 94 -0.39 -4.74 -0.53
CA LEU A 94 -0.68 -3.32 -0.37
C LEU A 94 -1.23 -3.11 1.05
N MET A 95 -0.78 -2.04 1.71
CA MET A 95 -1.08 -1.79 3.11
C MET A 95 -1.36 -0.32 3.35
N HIS A 96 -2.42 -0.03 4.09
CA HIS A 96 -2.69 1.28 4.69
C HIS A 96 -1.61 1.59 5.73
N ALA A 97 -0.54 2.23 5.27
CA ALA A 97 0.62 2.56 6.08
C ALA A 97 1.35 3.76 5.47
N ALA A 98 1.96 4.55 6.34
CA ALA A 98 3.05 5.42 5.93
C ALA A 98 4.35 4.61 5.91
N ALA A 99 5.38 5.11 5.24
CA ALA A 99 6.72 4.58 5.41
C ALA A 99 7.79 5.65 5.25
N ALA A 100 8.92 5.43 5.92
CA ALA A 100 10.11 6.23 5.79
C ALA A 100 11.36 5.34 5.65
N ALA A 101 12.48 5.91 5.24
CA ALA A 101 13.73 5.19 5.04
C ALA A 101 14.95 5.96 5.53
N SER A 102 15.95 5.19 6.00
CA SER A 102 17.29 5.66 6.35
C SER A 102 18.33 4.70 5.76
N GLY A 103 19.19 5.20 4.87
CA GLY A 103 20.14 4.35 4.13
C GLY A 103 19.42 3.25 3.32
N SER A 104 19.69 1.98 3.64
CA SER A 104 19.01 0.82 3.02
C SER A 104 17.80 0.32 3.81
N LYS A 105 17.53 0.87 5.00
CA LYS A 105 16.47 0.43 5.91
C LYS A 105 15.19 1.20 5.68
N GLY A 106 14.08 0.49 5.63
CA GLY A 106 12.73 1.05 5.60
C GLY A 106 11.97 0.75 6.89
N PHE A 107 11.06 1.66 7.23
CA PHE A 107 10.21 1.61 8.40
C PHE A 107 8.76 1.81 7.96
N ALA A 108 7.88 0.88 8.31
CA ALA A 108 6.45 0.98 7.98
C ALA A 108 5.66 1.39 9.21
N PHE A 109 4.65 2.23 9.01
CA PHE A 109 3.73 2.70 10.04
C PHE A 109 2.29 2.34 9.67
N PRO A 110 1.88 1.06 9.83
CA PRO A 110 0.53 0.65 9.50
C PRO A 110 -0.49 1.31 10.42
N GLY A 111 -1.64 1.68 9.85
CA GLY A 111 -2.73 2.20 10.63
C GLY A 111 -3.93 2.60 9.78
N ARG A 112 -5.11 2.46 10.37
CA ARG A 112 -6.37 2.93 9.76
C ARG A 112 -6.37 4.43 9.53
N SER A 113 -7.36 4.96 8.81
CA SER A 113 -7.55 6.41 8.71
C SER A 113 -7.59 7.05 10.11
N GLY A 114 -7.00 8.24 10.27
CA GLY A 114 -6.92 8.94 11.56
C GLY A 114 -5.85 8.45 12.55
N SER A 115 -5.13 7.35 12.27
CA SER A 115 -4.05 6.81 13.15
C SER A 115 -2.85 7.73 13.36
N GLY A 116 -2.69 8.77 12.53
CA GLY A 116 -1.57 9.71 12.61
C GLY A 116 -0.43 9.42 11.64
N LYS A 117 -0.66 8.67 10.57
CA LYS A 117 0.31 8.41 9.48
C LYS A 117 0.91 9.70 8.90
N THR A 118 0.06 10.67 8.50
CA THR A 118 0.52 11.97 8.01
C THR A 118 1.32 12.73 9.07
N THR A 119 0.88 12.65 10.34
CA THR A 119 1.57 13.29 11.46
C THR A 119 2.97 12.70 11.64
N VAL A 120 3.11 11.37 11.72
CA VAL A 120 4.42 10.73 11.94
C VAL A 120 5.37 11.00 10.76
N THR A 121 4.87 11.11 9.53
CA THR A 121 5.71 11.45 8.37
C THR A 121 6.30 12.86 8.44
N GLY A 122 5.61 13.80 9.09
CA GLY A 122 6.16 15.14 9.39
C GLY A 122 7.16 15.16 10.55
N LEU A 123 7.19 14.09 11.35
CA LEU A 123 7.99 13.98 12.57
C LEU A 123 9.20 13.05 12.43
N VAL A 124 9.44 12.44 11.27
CA VAL A 124 10.64 11.62 11.01
C VAL A 124 11.74 12.46 10.34
N ARG A 125 12.20 13.52 11.03
CA ARG A 125 13.14 14.47 10.43
C ARG A 125 14.44 13.78 10.02
N GLY A 126 14.96 14.13 8.85
CA GLY A 126 16.16 13.51 8.28
C GLY A 126 15.95 12.11 7.68
N LEU A 127 14.77 11.49 7.84
CA LEU A 127 14.40 10.28 7.10
C LEU A 127 13.76 10.64 5.76
N ARG A 128 13.95 9.77 4.77
CA ARG A 128 13.25 9.88 3.49
C ARG A 128 11.84 9.32 3.63
N VAL A 129 10.81 10.15 3.52
CA VAL A 129 9.44 9.64 3.45
C VAL A 129 9.19 8.94 2.10
N LEU A 130 8.63 7.73 2.16
CA LEU A 130 8.32 6.88 1.01
C LEU A 130 6.86 6.97 0.58
N ASN A 131 5.94 7.12 1.53
CA ASN A 131 4.50 7.29 1.33
C ASN A 131 3.82 7.66 2.67
N ASP A 132 2.62 8.23 2.64
CA ASP A 132 1.78 8.57 3.81
C ASP A 132 0.42 7.84 3.88
N GLU A 133 0.02 7.14 2.81
CA GLU A 133 -1.28 6.47 2.69
C GLU A 133 -1.17 4.96 2.43
N ILE A 134 -0.54 4.56 1.33
CA ILE A 134 -0.42 3.15 0.92
C ILE A 134 1.01 2.79 0.54
N VAL A 135 1.53 1.72 1.11
CA VAL A 135 2.81 1.11 0.71
C VAL A 135 2.59 -0.30 0.20
N CYS A 136 3.58 -0.86 -0.50
CA CYS A 136 3.61 -2.27 -0.81
C CYS A 136 4.71 -2.96 0.02
N LEU A 137 4.31 -3.93 0.84
CA LEU A 137 5.23 -4.76 1.61
C LEU A 137 5.45 -6.07 0.88
N GLU A 138 6.71 -6.42 0.70
CA GLU A 138 7.13 -7.67 0.09
C GLU A 138 7.62 -8.61 1.17
N ALA A 139 6.91 -9.73 1.30
CA ALA A 139 7.32 -10.80 2.19
C ALA A 139 8.31 -11.76 1.51
N ASP A 140 8.40 -11.78 0.18
CA ASP A 140 9.26 -12.74 -0.50
C ASP A 140 10.74 -12.33 -0.57
N GLY A 141 11.63 -13.31 -0.60
CA GLY A 141 13.08 -13.14 -0.68
C GLY A 141 13.82 -13.17 0.67
N ARG A 142 15.15 -12.92 0.62
CA ARG A 142 16.05 -13.05 1.79
C ARG A 142 15.69 -12.12 2.94
N ARG A 143 15.16 -10.93 2.63
CA ARG A 143 14.74 -9.91 3.60
C ARG A 143 13.42 -9.32 3.13
N PRO A 144 12.41 -9.18 4.01
CA PRO A 144 11.21 -8.42 3.70
C PRO A 144 11.54 -6.98 3.28
N ARG A 145 10.77 -6.41 2.37
CA ARG A 145 11.02 -5.07 1.82
C ARG A 145 9.78 -4.18 1.82
N VAL A 146 9.99 -2.87 1.80
CA VAL A 146 8.96 -1.86 1.61
C VAL A 146 9.19 -1.07 0.33
N TRP A 147 8.11 -0.86 -0.41
CA TRP A 147 8.06 -0.11 -1.66
C TRP A 147 7.14 1.09 -1.51
N ALA A 148 7.60 2.25 -2.01
CA ALA A 148 6.71 3.38 -2.26
C ALA A 148 5.67 3.00 -3.34
N THR A 149 4.51 3.62 -3.29
CA THR A 149 3.45 3.46 -4.30
C THR A 149 3.01 4.84 -4.80
N PRO A 150 2.31 4.92 -5.95
CA PRO A 150 1.74 6.18 -6.41
C PRO A 150 0.52 6.65 -5.60
N PHE A 151 0.11 5.92 -4.57
CA PHE A 151 -1.08 6.21 -3.78
C PHE A 151 -0.69 7.00 -2.53
N TRP A 152 -0.64 8.31 -2.68
CA TRP A 152 -0.34 9.23 -1.59
C TRP A 152 -1.59 9.94 -1.10
N GLY A 153 -1.57 10.29 0.18
CA GLY A 153 -2.64 10.99 0.89
C GLY A 153 -2.43 12.51 0.89
N GLU A 154 -2.40 13.09 2.08
CA GLU A 154 -2.37 14.54 2.31
C GLU A 154 -1.06 15.18 1.86
N MET A 155 0.05 14.44 1.84
CA MET A 155 1.33 14.97 1.35
C MET A 155 1.39 15.14 -0.17
N GLY A 156 0.35 14.71 -0.89
CA GLY A 156 0.27 14.86 -2.35
C GLY A 156 1.21 13.91 -3.08
N THR A 157 1.60 14.22 -4.32
CA THR A 157 2.44 13.30 -5.12
C THR A 157 3.89 13.34 -4.67
N GLY A 158 4.36 12.30 -3.98
CA GLY A 158 5.79 12.19 -3.65
C GLY A 158 6.65 11.69 -4.82
N PRO A 159 7.99 11.81 -4.70
CA PRO A 159 8.90 11.30 -5.72
C PRO A 159 8.74 9.78 -5.85
N ALA A 160 8.83 9.25 -7.08
CA ALA A 160 8.94 7.82 -7.25
C ALA A 160 10.26 7.36 -6.61
N ALA A 161 10.20 6.67 -5.47
CA ALA A 161 11.35 5.92 -4.99
C ALA A 161 11.56 4.75 -5.96
N PRO A 162 12.64 4.73 -6.77
CA PRO A 162 12.77 3.78 -7.86
C PRO A 162 13.14 2.36 -7.40
N LYS A 163 13.30 2.15 -6.09
CA LYS A 163 13.82 0.92 -5.49
C LYS A 163 13.16 0.62 -4.14
N PRO A 164 13.17 -0.66 -3.71
CA PRO A 164 12.73 -1.03 -2.38
C PRO A 164 13.78 -0.72 -1.31
N TYR A 165 13.35 -0.79 -0.06
CA TYR A 165 14.20 -0.74 1.13
C TYR A 165 13.97 -2.00 1.98
N ASP A 166 15.00 -2.49 2.67
CA ASP A 166 14.87 -3.62 3.59
C ASP A 166 14.02 -3.20 4.78
N LEU A 167 12.89 -3.87 4.98
CA LEU A 167 11.94 -3.54 6.03
C LEU A 167 12.52 -3.93 7.39
N ALA A 168 12.98 -2.93 8.13
CA ALA A 168 13.67 -3.13 9.40
C ALA A 168 12.69 -3.24 10.58
N ARG A 169 11.58 -2.48 10.55
CA ARG A 169 10.59 -2.43 11.64
C ARG A 169 9.18 -2.15 11.12
N ILE A 170 8.20 -2.72 11.82
CA ILE A 170 6.77 -2.36 11.69
C ILE A 170 6.38 -1.62 12.97
N LEU A 171 5.89 -0.38 12.86
CA LEU A 171 5.68 0.53 13.98
C LEU A 171 4.21 0.97 14.02
N PHE A 172 3.43 0.40 14.93
CA PHE A 172 2.03 0.76 15.13
C PHE A 172 1.94 2.04 15.95
N LEU A 173 1.24 3.03 15.41
CA LEU A 173 1.17 4.37 15.98
C LEU A 173 0.27 4.43 17.20
N LYS A 174 0.80 4.97 18.31
CA LYS A 174 0.06 5.31 19.52
C LYS A 174 0.32 6.77 19.89
N LYS A 175 -0.73 7.58 19.82
CA LYS A 175 -0.65 9.00 20.20
C LYS A 175 -0.64 9.12 21.72
N GLY A 176 0.18 10.02 22.23
CA GLY A 176 0.12 10.44 23.64
C GLY A 176 1.18 11.49 23.98
N ALA A 177 1.28 11.82 25.26
CA ALA A 177 2.20 12.84 25.75
C ALA A 177 3.53 12.23 26.20
N GLY A 178 4.62 12.99 26.08
CA GLY A 178 5.96 12.58 26.54
C GLY A 178 6.93 12.22 25.41
N ALA A 179 8.08 11.69 25.81
CA ALA A 179 9.16 11.35 24.89
C ALA A 179 8.78 10.16 23.98
N PRO A 180 9.22 10.15 22.71
CA PRO A 180 8.94 9.05 21.80
C PRO A 180 9.58 7.75 22.28
N ALA A 181 8.80 6.68 22.33
CA ALA A 181 9.25 5.38 22.80
C ALA A 181 8.72 4.25 21.90
N CYS A 182 9.50 3.18 21.77
CA CYS A 182 9.10 1.97 21.06
C CYS A 182 8.99 0.82 22.06
N THR A 183 7.79 0.24 22.17
CA THR A 183 7.57 -0.99 22.95
C THR A 183 7.40 -2.16 22.00
N ARG A 184 8.17 -3.22 22.18
CA ARG A 184 8.04 -4.41 21.32
C ARG A 184 6.70 -5.07 21.59
N ILE A 185 6.01 -5.47 20.51
CA ILE A 185 4.79 -6.27 20.60
C ILE A 185 5.07 -7.71 20.17
N ASP A 186 4.24 -8.64 20.63
CA ASP A 186 4.36 -10.03 20.22
C ASP A 186 3.91 -10.24 18.77
N LYS A 187 4.22 -11.43 18.23
CA LYS A 187 3.97 -11.75 16.82
C LYS A 187 2.48 -11.94 16.53
N GLN A 188 1.71 -12.42 17.50
CA GLN A 188 0.28 -12.68 17.37
C GLN A 188 -0.50 -11.37 17.28
N GLU A 189 -0.17 -10.43 18.17
CA GLU A 189 -0.70 -9.06 18.14
C GLU A 189 -0.29 -8.36 16.84
N ALA A 190 0.98 -8.45 16.46
CA ALA A 190 1.46 -7.86 15.22
C ALA A 190 0.72 -8.43 13.99
N LEU A 191 0.48 -9.75 13.95
CA LEU A 191 -0.24 -10.41 12.86
C LEU A 191 -1.63 -9.82 12.68
N VAL A 192 -2.39 -9.71 13.77
CA VAL A 192 -3.75 -9.14 13.75
C VAL A 192 -3.73 -7.69 13.27
N ARG A 193 -2.85 -6.86 13.84
CA ARG A 193 -2.76 -5.44 13.48
C ARG A 193 -2.29 -5.23 12.04
N VAL A 194 -1.36 -6.06 11.53
CA VAL A 194 -0.92 -6.08 10.13
C VAL A 194 -2.09 -6.41 9.20
N MET A 195 -2.82 -7.50 9.48
CA MET A 195 -3.96 -7.95 8.67
C MET A 195 -5.05 -6.88 8.56
N GLN A 196 -5.33 -6.18 9.65
CA GLN A 196 -6.32 -5.09 9.69
C GLN A 196 -5.92 -3.86 8.84
N CYS A 197 -4.65 -3.75 8.43
CA CYS A 197 -4.17 -2.66 7.61
C CYS A 197 -3.96 -3.06 6.14
N MET A 198 -4.14 -4.33 5.78
CA MET A 198 -3.97 -4.77 4.39
C MET A 198 -5.12 -4.29 3.51
N CYS A 199 -4.79 -3.82 2.32
CA CYS A 199 -5.77 -3.56 1.28
C CYS A 199 -6.15 -4.90 0.63
N SER A 200 -7.25 -5.50 1.09
CA SER A 200 -7.82 -6.71 0.50
C SER A 200 -9.27 -6.48 0.14
N PHE A 201 -9.61 -6.73 -1.13
CA PHE A 201 -10.92 -6.41 -1.72
C PHE A 201 -11.69 -7.65 -2.20
N GLY A 202 -11.04 -8.81 -2.23
CA GLY A 202 -11.66 -10.05 -2.65
C GLY A 202 -12.31 -10.81 -1.50
N LYS A 203 -13.44 -11.44 -1.79
CA LYS A 203 -14.13 -12.37 -0.88
C LYS A 203 -13.62 -13.81 -1.05
N GLU A 204 -12.75 -14.04 -2.03
CA GLU A 204 -12.17 -15.34 -2.33
C GLU A 204 -11.30 -15.85 -1.18
N THR A 205 -11.58 -17.06 -0.70
CA THR A 205 -10.81 -17.73 0.36
C THR A 205 -9.32 -17.82 0.01
N ALA A 206 -9.00 -18.00 -1.27
CA ALA A 206 -7.62 -18.04 -1.76
C ALA A 206 -6.87 -16.71 -1.54
N LEU A 207 -7.53 -15.55 -1.71
CA LEU A 207 -6.91 -14.25 -1.44
C LEU A 207 -6.73 -14.03 0.06
N ALA A 208 -7.70 -14.45 0.87
CA ALA A 208 -7.59 -14.38 2.33
C ALA A 208 -6.43 -15.25 2.85
N ALA A 209 -6.26 -16.46 2.32
CA ALA A 209 -5.14 -17.35 2.66
C ALA A 209 -3.79 -16.72 2.28
N ARG A 210 -3.67 -16.18 1.06
CA ARG A 210 -2.46 -15.46 0.63
C ARG A 210 -2.15 -14.25 1.51
N ALA A 211 -3.16 -13.47 1.89
CA ALA A 211 -2.99 -12.32 2.79
C ALA A 211 -2.45 -12.77 4.17
N LEU A 212 -3.03 -13.84 4.74
CA LEU A 212 -2.57 -14.42 5.99
C LEU A 212 -1.12 -14.91 5.90
N GLU A 213 -0.77 -15.62 4.82
CA GLU A 213 0.60 -16.09 4.60
C GLU A 213 1.60 -14.93 4.51
N VAL A 214 1.27 -13.88 3.75
CA VAL A 214 2.11 -12.68 3.65
C VAL A 214 2.26 -12.02 5.01
N ALA A 215 1.17 -11.83 5.75
CA ALA A 215 1.18 -11.21 7.08
C ALA A 215 2.04 -12.00 8.07
N ARG A 216 1.84 -13.32 8.13
CA ARG A 216 2.62 -14.24 8.96
C ARG A 216 4.11 -14.13 8.63
N SER A 217 4.43 -14.22 7.34
CA SER A 217 5.80 -14.17 6.85
C SER A 217 6.47 -12.82 7.16
N LEU A 218 5.72 -11.71 7.18
CA LEU A 218 6.23 -10.40 7.61
C LEU A 218 6.56 -10.40 9.11
N VAL A 219 5.60 -10.75 9.98
CA VAL A 219 5.77 -10.64 11.44
C VAL A 219 6.73 -11.68 12.03
N GLU A 220 6.97 -12.79 11.32
CA GLU A 220 7.99 -13.78 11.70
C GLU A 220 9.41 -13.24 11.56
N ARG A 221 9.64 -12.36 10.57
CA ARG A 221 10.99 -11.92 10.14
C ARG A 221 11.26 -10.44 10.40
N VAL A 222 10.24 -9.63 10.64
CA VAL A 222 10.37 -8.21 10.95
C VAL A 222 9.84 -7.94 12.35
N PRO A 223 10.65 -7.35 13.26
CA PRO A 223 10.17 -7.00 14.57
C PRO A 223 9.11 -5.89 14.49
N ALA A 224 8.05 -6.05 15.27
CA ALA A 224 6.96 -5.10 15.39
C ALA A 224 6.99 -4.40 16.74
N PHE A 225 6.59 -3.13 16.73
CA PHE A 225 6.60 -2.26 17.90
C PHE A 225 5.34 -1.41 17.91
N GLU A 226 4.96 -0.96 19.11
CA GLU A 226 4.09 0.18 19.31
C GLU A 226 4.97 1.44 19.48
N LEU A 227 4.80 2.42 18.59
CA LEU A 227 5.49 3.70 18.64
C LEU A 227 4.59 4.72 19.34
N HIS A 228 4.98 5.09 20.55
CA HIS A 228 4.37 6.19 21.29
C HIS A 228 5.00 7.53 20.87
N PHE A 229 4.18 8.54 20.56
CA PHE A 229 4.67 9.87 20.19
C PHE A 229 3.65 10.99 20.40
N GLY A 230 4.16 12.20 20.64
CA GLY A 230 3.40 13.46 20.69
C GLY A 230 3.38 14.20 19.34
N LYS A 231 2.55 15.24 19.22
CA LYS A 231 2.29 15.94 17.95
C LYS A 231 3.49 16.74 17.40
N ASP A 232 4.45 17.10 18.24
CA ASP A 232 5.53 18.03 17.88
C ASP A 232 6.94 17.47 18.16
N THR A 233 7.03 16.17 18.48
CA THR A 233 8.29 15.55 18.84
C THR A 233 8.87 14.77 17.66
N ASP A 234 10.11 15.07 17.29
CA ASP A 234 10.86 14.29 16.30
C ASP A 234 11.03 12.85 16.79
N VAL A 235 10.62 11.89 15.96
CA VAL A 235 10.65 10.46 16.25
C VAL A 235 11.74 9.72 15.46
N ALA A 236 12.52 10.42 14.62
CA ALA A 236 13.45 9.79 13.69
C ALA A 236 14.46 8.85 14.38
N THR A 237 15.05 9.30 15.48
CA THR A 237 16.02 8.49 16.26
C THR A 237 15.37 7.26 16.87
N THR A 238 14.16 7.38 17.41
CA THR A 238 13.40 6.27 18.01
C THR A 238 12.96 5.25 16.97
N VAL A 239 12.57 5.71 15.78
CA VAL A 239 12.21 4.88 14.63
C VAL A 239 13.43 4.12 14.10
N ALA A 240 14.55 4.82 13.92
CA ALA A 240 15.77 4.28 13.31
C ALA A 240 16.73 3.59 14.30
N ALA A 241 16.33 3.47 15.57
CA ALA A 241 17.07 2.76 16.59
C ALA A 241 17.39 1.32 16.14
N ARG A 242 18.53 0.80 16.60
CA ARG A 242 18.99 -0.56 16.27
C ARG A 242 18.11 -1.60 16.93
#